data_AF-A0A0G1QV16-F1
#
_entry.id   AF-A0A0G1QV16-F1
#
_cell.length_a   1.000
_cell.length_b   1.000
_cell.length_c   1.000
_cell.angle_alpha   90.00
_cell.angle_beta   90.00
_cell.angle_gamma   90.00
#
_symmetry.space_group_name_H-M   'P 1'
#
loop_
_entity.id
_entity.type
_entity.pdbx_description
1 polymer ?
#
loop_
_entity_poly.entity_id
_entity_poly.type
_entity_poly.pdbx_seq_one_letter_code
_entity_poly.pdbx_strand_id
1 'polypeptide(L)'
;MWGADLGGIDFDNIYYYIKPKRDSAASWDDVSPEVKNTFDKLGIPEAEQKFLAGIGAQYECLSGDTGVSTSRGIIPMCDVVVEDIVFSLNEATNEIRPVPVKTFMPKGERPVFKVKVGTRAIKVTKNHPFLVLENHRADGKQRGRYARAWKHLSDIKVGNLVAVAKSLPDVGQSYSLEQPNVGVNWRHNHVELPKQTSVDLMWWLGLYIGDGFVHREGDKARIEFAIPKTNQPLRSELKQVTLRLFGIAAQNGDPHRLTVGSSIIVRYLETNGFSGGALEKRVPDWIASLPQEQILAFIGGYVDADGYVRNHVKNKDVVLTSANADLLQDVRKLAAVCGVGTSNINRFEGKHPHDKNRTMVGYRMMFSGDFERLEGIGQINRLILLDQSPKMVRIISSPKD
;
A
#
# COMPACT_ATOMS: atom_id res chain seq x y z
N MET A 1 12.52 40.12 53.40
CA MET A 1 11.68 38.93 53.18
C MET A 1 12.19 38.30 51.88
N TRP A 2 12.78 37.12 51.93
CA TRP A 2 13.29 36.43 50.73
C TRP A 2 12.13 35.66 50.10
N GLY A 3 11.74 36.04 48.88
CA GLY A 3 10.74 35.35 48.07
C GLY A 3 10.91 35.79 46.62
N ALA A 4 10.83 34.84 45.69
CA ALA A 4 10.87 35.14 44.26
C ALA A 4 9.65 35.96 43.86
N ASP A 5 9.81 36.86 42.88
CA ASP A 5 8.71 37.62 42.30
C ASP A 5 7.75 36.65 41.57
N LEU A 6 6.51 36.57 42.05
CA LEU A 6 5.48 35.67 41.53
C LEU A 6 4.57 36.36 40.49
N GLY A 7 4.83 37.62 40.15
CA GLY A 7 4.00 38.39 39.20
C GLY A 7 4.00 37.87 37.76
N GLY A 8 4.97 37.02 37.41
CA GLY A 8 5.07 36.36 36.10
C GLY A 8 4.37 35.00 36.01
N ILE A 9 3.77 34.51 37.10
CA ILE A 9 3.05 33.24 37.08
C ILE A 9 1.62 33.52 36.62
N ASP A 10 1.30 33.04 35.42
CA ASP A 10 -0.07 33.01 34.91
C ASP A 10 -0.83 31.86 35.57
N PHE A 11 -1.61 32.20 36.60
CA PHE A 11 -2.39 31.23 37.37
C PHE A 11 -3.51 30.58 36.55
N ASP A 12 -3.92 31.20 35.43
CA ASP A 12 -4.91 30.63 34.51
C ASP A 12 -4.31 29.52 33.62
N ASN A 13 -2.98 29.35 33.63
CA ASN A 13 -2.24 28.38 32.81
C ASN A 13 -1.53 27.29 33.65
N ILE A 14 -1.96 27.10 34.91
CA ILE A 14 -1.45 26.03 35.79
C ILE A 14 -2.19 24.72 35.48
N TYR A 15 -1.48 23.74 34.93
CA TYR A 15 -1.99 22.38 34.77
C TYR A 15 -1.62 21.53 35.99
N TYR A 16 -2.62 21.02 36.69
CA TYR A 16 -2.40 20.06 37.78
C TYR A 16 -1.82 18.76 37.21
N TYR A 17 -0.55 18.48 37.51
CA TYR A 17 0.04 17.18 37.24
C TYR A 17 -0.59 16.13 38.16
N ILE A 18 -1.57 15.40 37.65
CA ILE A 18 -2.14 14.24 38.33
C ILE A 18 -1.23 13.04 38.03
N LYS A 19 -0.54 12.56 39.06
CA LYS A 19 0.23 11.32 39.00
C LYS A 19 -0.72 10.18 38.60
N PRO A 20 -0.47 9.44 37.50
CA PRO A 20 -1.40 8.40 37.06
C PRO A 20 -1.49 7.32 38.15
N LYS A 21 -2.66 7.19 38.78
CA LYS A 21 -2.98 6.02 39.60
C LYS A 21 -3.01 4.79 38.68
N ARG A 22 -2.43 3.69 39.15
CA ARG A 22 -2.24 2.44 38.39
C ARG A 22 -3.53 1.65 38.13
N ASP A 23 -4.68 2.14 38.58
CA ASP A 23 -5.94 1.41 38.49
C ASP A 23 -6.67 1.76 37.18
N SER A 24 -6.32 1.03 36.12
CA SER A 24 -7.05 1.07 34.85
C SER A 24 -8.38 0.33 34.97
N ALA A 25 -9.49 1.01 34.66
CA ALA A 25 -10.83 0.43 34.65
C ALA A 25 -11.04 -0.49 33.42
N ALA A 26 -11.73 -1.62 33.62
CA ALA A 26 -11.98 -2.63 32.58
C ALA A 26 -13.18 -2.32 31.69
N SER A 27 -14.08 -1.45 32.14
CA SER A 27 -15.27 -0.99 31.42
C SER A 27 -15.61 0.45 31.81
N TRP A 28 -16.50 1.11 31.04
CA TRP A 28 -16.96 2.46 31.37
C TRP A 28 -17.65 2.50 32.73
N ASP A 29 -18.33 1.43 33.11
CA ASP A 29 -19.00 1.31 34.41
C ASP A 29 -18.00 1.27 35.57
N ASP A 30 -16.80 0.73 35.33
CA ASP A 30 -15.70 0.61 36.31
C ASP A 30 -14.87 1.89 36.47
N VAL A 31 -15.10 2.92 35.64
CA VAL A 31 -14.43 4.21 35.80
C VAL A 31 -14.92 4.88 37.08
N SER A 32 -13.99 5.31 37.92
CA SER A 32 -14.31 5.95 39.20
C SER A 32 -15.29 7.14 39.00
N PRO A 33 -16.25 7.34 39.93
CA PRO A 33 -17.24 8.42 39.83
C PRO A 33 -16.62 9.82 39.72
N GLU A 34 -15.43 10.02 40.28
CA GLU A 34 -14.68 11.28 40.24
C GLU A 34 -14.20 11.62 38.81
N VAL A 35 -13.78 10.61 38.05
CA VAL A 35 -13.34 10.78 36.66
C VAL A 35 -14.54 11.02 35.74
N LYS A 36 -15.64 10.28 35.92
CA LYS A 36 -16.91 10.51 35.18
C LYS A 36 -17.42 11.93 35.37
N ASN A 37 -17.52 12.39 36.62
CA ASN A 37 -17.95 13.75 36.94
C ASN A 37 -17.03 14.84 36.36
N THR A 38 -15.72 14.58 36.28
CA THR A 38 -14.77 15.51 35.66
C THR A 38 -15.03 15.64 34.17
N PHE A 39 -15.24 14.54 33.47
CA PHE A 39 -15.54 14.56 32.04
C PHE A 39 -16.89 15.22 31.71
N ASP A 40 -17.92 14.99 32.54
CA ASP A 40 -19.23 15.61 32.39
C ASP A 40 -19.18 17.13 32.61
N LYS A 41 -18.40 17.59 33.61
CA LYS A 41 -18.19 19.03 33.86
C LYS A 41 -17.44 19.73 32.73
N LEU A 42 -16.57 19.01 32.01
CA LEU A 42 -15.83 19.53 30.86
C LEU A 42 -16.63 19.48 29.55
N GLY A 43 -17.84 18.91 29.57
CA GLY A 43 -18.72 18.83 28.38
C GLY A 43 -18.16 17.95 27.27
N ILE A 44 -17.22 17.05 27.59
CA ILE A 44 -16.58 16.17 26.61
C ILE A 44 -17.57 15.09 26.20
N PRO A 45 -17.84 14.87 24.89
CA PRO A 45 -18.78 13.84 24.44
C PRO A 45 -18.40 12.44 24.93
N GLU A 46 -19.39 11.61 25.29
CA GLU A 46 -19.19 10.27 25.90
C GLU A 46 -18.25 9.35 25.10
N ALA A 47 -18.27 9.44 23.77
CA ALA A 47 -17.37 8.70 22.89
C ALA A 47 -15.90 9.08 23.10
N GLU A 48 -15.63 10.36 23.33
CA GLU A 48 -14.31 10.92 23.59
C GLU A 48 -13.87 10.66 25.04
N GLN A 49 -14.82 10.61 25.99
CA GLN A 49 -14.58 10.17 27.37
C GLN A 49 -14.12 8.70 27.42
N LYS A 50 -14.75 7.80 26.66
CA LYS A 50 -14.36 6.37 26.57
C LYS A 50 -12.97 6.17 25.97
N PHE A 51 -12.58 7.04 25.04
CA PHE A 51 -11.25 7.07 24.45
C PHE A 51 -10.20 7.58 25.44
N LEU A 52 -10.46 8.70 26.11
CA LEU A 52 -9.57 9.33 27.09
C LEU A 52 -9.43 8.53 28.39
N ALA A 53 -10.46 7.79 28.79
CA ALA A 53 -10.41 6.83 29.91
C ALA A 53 -9.63 5.54 29.57
N GLY A 54 -9.14 5.40 28.33
CA GLY A 54 -8.33 4.26 27.89
C GLY A 54 -9.11 2.97 27.67
N ILE A 55 -10.45 3.02 27.59
CA ILE A 55 -11.31 1.82 27.55
C ILE A 55 -11.52 1.32 26.13
N GLY A 56 -11.61 2.20 25.12
CA GLY A 56 -11.79 1.80 23.72
C GLY A 56 -10.61 0.99 23.15
N ALA A 57 -9.37 1.35 23.51
CA ALA A 57 -8.16 0.68 23.01
C ALA A 57 -7.82 -0.66 23.71
N GLN A 58 -8.59 -1.08 24.72
CA GLN A 58 -8.19 -2.18 25.58
C GLN A 58 -8.51 -3.59 25.05
N TYR A 59 -9.45 -3.75 24.12
CA TYR A 59 -9.89 -5.07 23.67
C TYR A 59 -9.91 -5.28 22.15
N GLU A 60 -9.78 -4.23 21.35
CA GLU A 60 -9.95 -4.28 19.89
C GLU A 60 -8.61 -4.58 19.22
N CYS A 61 -8.47 -5.71 18.52
CA CYS A 61 -7.17 -6.12 17.99
C CYS A 61 -7.22 -6.60 16.54
N LEU A 62 -6.16 -6.27 15.81
CA LEU A 62 -5.78 -6.88 14.54
C LEU A 62 -4.73 -7.97 14.79
N SER A 63 -4.62 -8.96 13.91
CA SER A 63 -3.50 -9.90 13.98
C SER A 63 -2.17 -9.18 13.69
N GLY A 64 -1.07 -9.67 14.27
CA GLY A 64 0.25 -9.05 14.10
C GLY A 64 0.72 -8.97 12.64
N ASP A 65 0.37 -9.97 11.82
CA ASP A 65 0.68 -10.02 10.39
C ASP A 65 -0.23 -9.13 9.52
N THR A 66 -1.21 -8.44 10.10
CA THR A 66 -2.08 -7.52 9.34
C THR A 66 -1.26 -6.31 8.90
N GLY A 67 -1.14 -6.10 7.58
CA GLY A 67 -0.45 -4.94 7.03
C GLY A 67 -1.19 -3.63 7.34
N VAL A 68 -0.46 -2.65 7.87
CA VAL A 68 -0.89 -1.30 8.18
C VAL A 68 -0.18 -0.34 7.24
N SER A 69 -0.94 0.48 6.51
CA SER A 69 -0.38 1.55 5.69
C SER A 69 0.15 2.66 6.60
N THR A 70 1.44 2.99 6.44
CA THR A 70 2.14 4.03 7.18
C THR A 70 2.93 4.93 6.25
N SER A 71 3.52 6.01 6.76
CA SER A 71 4.52 6.81 6.02
C SER A 71 5.78 6.04 5.64
N ARG A 72 6.07 4.91 6.30
CA ARG A 72 7.20 4.01 5.98
C ARG A 72 6.81 2.86 5.06
N GLY A 73 5.63 2.92 4.46
CA GLY A 73 5.07 1.87 3.61
C GLY A 73 4.07 0.98 4.36
N ILE A 74 3.79 -0.20 3.80
CA ILE A 74 2.89 -1.17 4.43
C ILE A 74 3.71 -2.08 5.32
N ILE A 75 3.56 -1.93 6.64
CA ILE A 75 4.28 -2.73 7.63
C ILE A 75 3.31 -3.62 8.41
N PRO A 76 3.73 -4.79 8.90
CA PRO A 76 2.92 -5.60 9.82
C PRO A 76 2.51 -4.80 11.04
N MET A 77 1.29 -5.03 11.57
CA MET A 77 0.80 -4.40 12.79
C MET A 77 1.75 -4.58 13.98
N CYS A 78 2.46 -5.71 14.06
CA CYS A 78 3.44 -5.94 15.12
C CYS A 78 4.69 -5.06 15.03
N ASP A 79 4.96 -4.45 13.88
CA ASP A 79 6.14 -3.62 13.62
C ASP A 79 5.82 -2.12 13.68
N VAL A 80 4.55 -1.77 13.91
CA VAL A 80 4.10 -0.39 14.12
C VAL A 80 4.63 0.12 15.46
N VAL A 81 5.23 1.30 15.43
CA VAL A 81 5.77 1.97 16.63
C VAL A 81 5.06 3.28 16.92
N VAL A 82 5.24 3.80 18.13
CA VAL A 82 4.78 5.15 18.49
C VAL A 82 5.43 6.18 17.55
N GLU A 83 4.70 7.23 17.19
CA GLU A 83 5.05 8.24 16.18
C GLU A 83 5.00 7.78 14.71
N ASP A 84 4.78 6.50 14.40
CA ASP A 84 4.46 6.11 13.02
C ASP A 84 3.20 6.86 12.56
N ILE A 85 3.24 7.41 11.35
CA ILE A 85 2.08 8.08 10.76
C ILE A 85 1.18 7.03 10.13
N VAL A 86 -0.03 6.89 10.68
CA VAL A 86 -1.11 6.04 10.15
C VAL A 86 -2.26 6.90 9.64
N PHE A 87 -3.25 6.29 9.01
CA PHE A 87 -4.37 7.00 8.39
C PHE A 87 -5.67 6.75 9.14
N SER A 88 -6.33 7.84 9.56
CA SER A 88 -7.61 7.78 10.30
C SER A 88 -8.70 8.58 9.59
N LEU A 89 -9.95 8.13 9.69
CA LEU A 89 -11.11 8.82 9.15
C LEU A 89 -11.58 9.90 10.12
N ASN A 90 -11.65 11.14 9.65
CA ASN A 90 -12.42 12.19 10.32
C ASN A 90 -13.91 12.02 9.96
N GLU A 91 -14.73 11.58 10.91
CA GLU A 91 -16.14 11.29 10.65
C GLU A 91 -17.00 12.53 10.36
N ALA A 92 -16.57 13.70 10.82
CA ALA A 92 -17.26 14.97 10.58
C ALA A 92 -17.04 15.46 9.14
N THR A 93 -15.82 15.34 8.61
CA THR A 93 -15.48 15.81 7.26
C THR A 93 -15.51 14.70 6.20
N ASN A 94 -15.52 13.43 6.61
CA ASN A 94 -15.32 12.24 5.75
C ASN A 94 -13.95 12.17 5.07
N GLU A 95 -12.97 12.90 5.58
CA GLU A 95 -11.62 12.88 5.06
C GLU A 95 -10.74 11.91 5.84
N ILE A 96 -9.87 11.21 5.12
CA ILE A 96 -8.81 10.43 5.74
C ILE A 96 -7.62 11.36 5.98
N ARG A 97 -7.06 11.34 7.20
CA ARG A 97 -5.96 12.21 7.59
C ARG A 97 -4.80 11.40 8.18
N PRO A 98 -3.55 11.82 7.95
CA PRO A 98 -2.40 11.26 8.64
C PRO A 98 -2.43 11.63 10.12
N VAL A 99 -2.22 10.66 11.00
CA VAL A 99 -2.17 10.84 12.46
C VAL A 99 -1.04 9.99 13.04
N PRO A 100 -0.28 10.49 14.03
CA PRO A 100 0.75 9.70 14.68
C PRO A 100 0.14 8.64 15.60
N VAL A 101 0.75 7.47 15.64
CA VAL A 101 0.43 6.42 16.61
C VAL A 101 0.83 6.91 18.00
N LYS A 102 -0.15 7.05 18.90
CA LYS A 102 0.10 7.53 20.27
C LYS A 102 0.56 6.43 21.22
N THR A 103 0.11 5.20 21.00
CA THR A 103 0.38 4.07 21.90
C THR A 103 0.23 2.76 21.14
N PHE A 104 1.07 1.80 21.49
CA PHE A 104 1.00 0.43 20.98
C PHE A 104 0.95 -0.56 22.16
N MET A 105 -0.02 -1.47 22.15
CA MET A 105 -0.24 -2.41 23.25
C MET A 105 -0.57 -3.82 22.72
N PRO A 106 0.41 -4.74 22.71
CA PRO A 106 0.18 -6.14 22.37
C PRO A 106 -0.78 -6.82 23.36
N LYS A 107 -1.72 -7.62 22.84
CA LYS A 107 -2.76 -8.30 23.66
C LYS A 107 -2.60 -9.81 23.73
N GLY A 108 -1.43 -10.31 23.33
CA GLY A 108 -1.09 -11.74 23.29
C GLY A 108 -1.89 -12.50 22.24
N GLU A 109 -1.90 -13.82 22.38
CA GLU A 109 -2.60 -14.72 21.47
C GLU A 109 -4.11 -14.73 21.76
N ARG A 110 -4.91 -14.50 20.72
CA ARG A 110 -6.38 -14.51 20.80
C ARG A 110 -6.98 -15.14 19.54
N PRO A 111 -8.17 -15.73 19.63
CA PRO A 111 -8.90 -16.17 18.44
C PRO A 111 -9.21 -14.99 17.51
N VAL A 112 -8.86 -15.12 16.23
CA VAL A 112 -9.12 -14.13 15.18
C VAL A 112 -10.04 -14.69 14.10
N PHE A 113 -10.75 -13.78 13.44
CA PHE A 113 -11.69 -14.05 12.36
C PHE A 113 -11.19 -13.37 11.10
N LYS A 114 -11.17 -14.10 9.99
CA LYS A 114 -10.85 -13.55 8.67
C LYS A 114 -12.09 -12.87 8.09
N VAL A 115 -12.07 -11.55 8.01
CA VAL A 115 -13.14 -10.74 7.43
C VAL A 115 -12.76 -10.38 6.00
N LYS A 116 -13.64 -10.66 5.03
CA LYS A 116 -13.42 -10.37 3.60
C LYS A 116 -14.45 -9.35 3.09
N VAL A 117 -13.95 -8.29 2.47
CA VAL A 117 -14.73 -7.17 1.94
C VAL A 117 -14.31 -6.92 0.50
N GLY A 118 -15.17 -7.28 -0.46
CA GLY A 118 -14.81 -7.28 -1.87
C GLY A 118 -13.56 -8.13 -2.12
N THR A 119 -12.48 -7.48 -2.56
CA THR A 119 -11.20 -8.15 -2.79
C THR A 119 -10.29 -8.11 -1.54
N ARG A 120 -10.54 -7.24 -0.56
CA ARG A 120 -9.69 -7.06 0.63
C ARG A 120 -10.04 -8.07 1.73
N ALA A 121 -9.06 -8.42 2.56
CA ALA A 121 -9.27 -9.25 3.74
C ALA A 121 -8.37 -8.82 4.89
N ILE A 122 -8.87 -8.94 6.12
CA ILE A 122 -8.14 -8.67 7.37
C ILE A 122 -8.47 -9.73 8.42
N LYS A 123 -7.58 -9.92 9.41
CA LYS A 123 -7.79 -10.86 10.52
C LYS A 123 -7.94 -10.08 11.82
N VAL A 124 -9.07 -10.23 12.49
CA VAL A 124 -9.47 -9.36 13.63
C VAL A 124 -10.13 -10.15 14.75
N THR A 125 -10.15 -9.62 15.97
CA THR A 125 -10.91 -10.21 17.10
C THR A 125 -12.43 -9.96 16.95
N LYS A 126 -13.27 -10.76 17.63
CA LYS A 126 -14.76 -10.64 17.54
C LYS A 126 -15.31 -9.26 17.88
N ASN A 127 -14.61 -8.55 18.74
CA ASN A 127 -15.02 -7.26 19.26
C ASN A 127 -14.35 -6.08 18.51
N HIS A 128 -13.57 -6.33 17.46
CA HIS A 128 -13.00 -5.26 16.66
C HIS A 128 -14.12 -4.47 15.95
N PRO A 129 -14.17 -3.14 16.08
CA PRO A 129 -15.24 -2.32 15.52
C PRO A 129 -15.05 -2.06 14.03
N PHE A 130 -16.16 -1.97 13.31
CA PHE A 130 -16.21 -1.55 11.92
C PHE A 130 -17.26 -0.46 11.77
N LEU A 131 -16.94 0.54 10.93
CA LEU A 131 -17.92 1.52 10.50
C LEU A 131 -18.82 0.89 9.44
N VAL A 132 -20.08 0.64 9.81
CA VAL A 132 -21.10 0.06 8.93
C VAL A 132 -22.09 1.12 8.45
N LEU A 133 -22.69 0.87 7.29
CA LEU A 133 -23.85 1.63 6.83
C LEU A 133 -25.11 0.77 6.97
N GLU A 134 -25.99 1.19 7.86
CA GLU A 134 -27.23 0.50 8.18
C GLU A 134 -28.41 1.11 7.46
N ASN A 135 -29.28 0.25 6.95
CA ASN A 135 -30.54 0.67 6.37
C ASN A 135 -31.64 0.58 7.43
N HIS A 136 -31.99 1.72 8.02
CA HIS A 136 -33.14 1.82 8.92
C HIS A 136 -34.41 1.97 8.09
N ARG A 137 -35.10 0.85 7.92
CA ARG A 137 -36.39 0.78 7.24
C ARG A 137 -37.49 0.66 8.29
N ALA A 138 -38.37 1.66 8.36
CA ALA A 138 -39.58 1.56 9.17
C ALA A 138 -40.56 0.56 8.53
N ASP A 139 -41.31 -0.16 9.38
CA ASP A 139 -42.29 -1.15 8.93
C ASP A 139 -43.27 -0.55 7.91
N GLY A 140 -43.54 -1.31 6.84
CA GLY A 140 -44.44 -0.90 5.75
C GLY A 140 -43.87 0.11 4.75
N LYS A 141 -42.73 0.77 4.97
CA LYS A 141 -42.13 1.69 3.98
C LYS A 141 -41.30 0.95 2.95
N GLN A 142 -41.31 1.36 1.67
CA GLN A 142 -40.46 0.74 0.63
C GLN A 142 -39.00 1.21 0.66
N ARG A 143 -38.73 2.40 1.23
CA ARG A 143 -37.40 3.01 1.32
C ARG A 143 -37.03 3.22 2.79
N GLY A 144 -35.82 2.83 3.17
CA GLY A 144 -35.24 3.14 4.48
C GLY A 144 -34.21 4.27 4.39
N ARG A 145 -33.76 4.75 5.55
CA ARG A 145 -32.69 5.75 5.67
C ARG A 145 -31.39 5.03 5.98
N TYR A 146 -30.34 5.39 5.27
CA TYR A 146 -29.01 4.90 5.58
C TYR A 146 -28.38 5.75 6.68
N ALA A 147 -27.84 5.10 7.71
CA ALA A 147 -27.10 5.76 8.79
C ALA A 147 -25.78 5.03 9.02
N ARG A 148 -24.74 5.79 9.38
CA ARG A 148 -23.46 5.21 9.80
C ARG A 148 -23.55 4.79 11.26
N ALA A 149 -23.00 3.63 11.58
CA ALA A 149 -22.89 3.15 12.94
C ALA A 149 -21.58 2.36 13.11
N TRP A 150 -20.98 2.44 14.29
CA TRP A 150 -19.88 1.55 14.68
C TRP A 150 -20.47 0.27 15.26
N LYS A 151 -20.05 -0.88 14.75
CA LYS A 151 -20.44 -2.19 15.25
C LYS A 151 -19.25 -3.10 15.43
N HIS A 152 -19.26 -3.91 16.48
CA HIS A 152 -18.30 -4.99 16.63
C HIS A 152 -18.52 -6.06 15.57
N LEU A 153 -17.46 -6.78 15.19
CA LEU A 153 -17.59 -7.91 14.27
C LEU A 153 -18.66 -8.93 14.70
N SER A 154 -18.85 -9.15 16.01
CA SER A 154 -19.90 -10.02 16.55
C SER A 154 -21.32 -9.65 16.13
N ASP A 155 -21.57 -8.36 15.86
CA ASP A 155 -22.88 -7.82 15.53
C ASP A 155 -23.07 -7.60 14.02
N ILE A 156 -22.04 -7.92 13.23
CA ILE A 156 -22.01 -7.74 11.79
C ILE A 156 -22.26 -9.08 11.10
N LYS A 157 -23.11 -9.06 10.08
CA LYS A 157 -23.47 -10.21 9.27
C LYS A 157 -22.96 -10.05 7.84
N VAL A 158 -22.76 -11.19 7.19
CA VAL A 158 -22.46 -11.23 5.75
C VAL A 158 -23.52 -10.46 4.97
N GLY A 159 -23.10 -9.63 4.02
CA GLY A 159 -23.97 -8.74 3.27
C GLY A 159 -24.12 -7.32 3.85
N ASN A 160 -23.71 -7.07 5.10
CA ASN A 160 -23.62 -5.69 5.60
C ASN A 160 -22.58 -4.88 4.81
N LEU A 161 -22.83 -3.58 4.73
CA LEU A 161 -21.95 -2.61 4.10
C LEU A 161 -20.98 -2.06 5.14
N VAL A 162 -19.69 -2.18 4.87
CA VAL A 162 -18.63 -1.59 5.70
C VAL A 162 -17.87 -0.53 4.91
N ALA A 163 -17.38 0.48 5.62
CA ALA A 163 -16.57 1.53 5.04
C ALA A 163 -15.20 0.99 4.60
N VAL A 164 -14.74 1.42 3.42
CA VAL A 164 -13.41 1.10 2.91
C VAL A 164 -12.78 2.37 2.36
N ALA A 165 -11.52 2.62 2.72
CA ALA A 165 -10.73 3.70 2.15
C ALA A 165 -10.51 3.47 0.64
N LYS A 166 -10.86 4.48 -0.17
CA LYS A 166 -10.56 4.46 -1.61
C LYS A 166 -9.11 4.79 -1.85
N SER A 167 -8.69 5.98 -1.42
CA SER A 167 -7.33 6.49 -1.49
C SER A 167 -6.85 6.85 -0.09
N LEU A 168 -5.54 6.98 0.04
CA LEU A 168 -4.90 7.52 1.21
C LEU A 168 -4.26 8.87 0.83
N PRO A 169 -4.16 9.83 1.75
CA PRO A 169 -3.32 11.01 1.56
C PRO A 169 -1.89 10.61 1.16
N ASP A 170 -1.31 11.34 0.21
CA ASP A 170 0.09 11.12 -0.15
C ASP A 170 1.01 11.72 0.92
N VAL A 171 1.71 10.85 1.62
CA VAL A 171 2.73 11.20 2.63
C VAL A 171 4.08 10.62 2.26
N GLY A 172 4.22 10.09 1.04
CA GLY A 172 5.40 9.40 0.58
C GLY A 172 6.58 10.34 0.42
N GLN A 173 7.78 9.79 0.56
CA GLN A 173 9.03 10.53 0.37
C GLN A 173 9.98 9.75 -0.54
N SER A 174 10.80 10.47 -1.30
CA SER A 174 11.83 9.84 -2.12
C SER A 174 12.76 8.99 -1.26
N TYR A 175 13.07 7.79 -1.75
CA TYR A 175 13.92 6.84 -1.04
C TYR A 175 15.38 7.01 -1.46
N SER A 176 16.29 6.91 -0.48
CA SER A 176 17.74 6.95 -0.74
C SER A 176 18.23 5.57 -1.09
N LEU A 177 18.74 5.41 -2.31
CA LEU A 177 19.12 4.12 -2.87
C LEU A 177 20.55 3.73 -2.46
N GLU A 178 20.69 2.48 -2.05
CA GLU A 178 21.97 1.92 -1.64
C GLU A 178 22.91 1.80 -2.84
N GLN A 179 24.15 2.26 -2.65
CA GLN A 179 25.18 2.16 -3.66
C GLN A 179 25.94 0.83 -3.50
N PRO A 180 26.15 0.06 -4.58
CA PRO A 180 26.78 -1.25 -4.48
C PRO A 180 28.21 -1.14 -3.95
N ASN A 181 28.52 -1.91 -2.92
CA ASN A 181 29.89 -2.02 -2.43
C ASN A 181 30.71 -2.90 -3.39
N VAL A 182 31.67 -2.29 -4.07
CA VAL A 182 32.59 -2.99 -4.97
C VAL A 182 34.00 -2.94 -4.41
N GLY A 183 34.71 -4.07 -4.49
CA GLY A 183 36.09 -4.15 -4.01
C GLY A 183 37.01 -3.20 -4.78
N VAL A 184 38.08 -2.74 -4.13
CA VAL A 184 39.02 -1.72 -4.64
C VAL A 184 39.59 -2.04 -6.03
N ASN A 185 39.75 -3.33 -6.35
CA ASN A 185 40.30 -3.79 -7.64
C ASN A 185 39.24 -4.06 -8.72
N TRP A 186 37.96 -3.85 -8.41
CA TRP A 186 36.88 -4.12 -9.34
C TRP A 186 36.74 -2.99 -10.35
N ARG A 187 36.85 -3.32 -11.64
CA ARG A 187 36.79 -2.35 -12.74
C ARG A 187 35.47 -2.44 -13.45
N HIS A 188 34.90 -1.28 -13.75
CA HIS A 188 33.73 -1.14 -14.62
C HIS A 188 33.85 0.15 -15.43
N ASN A 189 33.08 0.20 -16.53
CA ASN A 189 32.93 1.44 -17.28
C ASN A 189 32.20 2.48 -16.43
N HIS A 190 32.52 3.76 -16.64
CA HIS A 190 31.81 4.85 -15.99
C HIS A 190 30.32 4.78 -16.33
N VAL A 191 29.49 4.77 -15.29
CA VAL A 191 28.04 4.90 -15.37
C VAL A 191 27.58 5.79 -14.23
N GLU A 192 26.46 6.45 -14.44
CA GLU A 192 25.77 7.14 -13.35
C GLU A 192 24.92 6.11 -12.58
N LEU A 193 24.86 6.25 -11.26
CA LEU A 193 23.96 5.49 -10.41
C LEU A 193 23.11 6.49 -9.63
N PRO A 194 21.78 6.51 -9.85
CA PRO A 194 20.90 7.36 -9.06
C PRO A 194 21.08 7.12 -7.56
N LYS A 195 21.06 8.20 -6.78
CA LYS A 195 21.13 8.14 -5.31
C LYS A 195 19.77 8.21 -4.64
N GLN A 196 18.77 8.71 -5.37
CA GLN A 196 17.39 8.85 -4.90
C GLN A 196 16.44 8.32 -5.96
N THR A 197 15.25 7.92 -5.53
CA THR A 197 14.17 7.52 -6.43
C THR A 197 13.62 8.71 -7.21
N SER A 198 13.16 8.41 -8.42
CA SER A 198 12.51 9.36 -9.32
C SER A 198 11.45 8.64 -10.13
N VAL A 199 10.53 9.39 -10.74
CA VAL A 199 9.48 8.82 -11.60
C VAL A 199 10.07 7.98 -12.74
N ASP A 200 11.10 8.49 -13.43
CA ASP A 200 11.78 7.78 -14.52
C ASP A 200 12.46 6.49 -14.04
N LEU A 201 13.13 6.53 -12.89
CA LEU A 201 13.76 5.35 -12.33
C LEU A 201 12.74 4.29 -11.91
N MET A 202 11.65 4.71 -11.26
CA MET A 202 10.61 3.78 -10.84
C MET A 202 9.91 3.13 -12.02
N TRP A 203 9.61 3.87 -13.09
CA TRP A 203 9.11 3.28 -14.33
C TRP A 203 10.09 2.26 -14.92
N TRP A 204 11.39 2.61 -14.98
CA TRP A 204 12.42 1.71 -15.48
C TRP A 204 12.52 0.42 -14.65
N LEU A 205 12.42 0.52 -13.33
CA LEU A 205 12.42 -0.62 -12.41
C LEU A 205 11.16 -1.48 -12.54
N GLY A 206 10.01 -0.86 -12.80
CA GLY A 206 8.76 -1.55 -13.12
C GLY A 206 8.90 -2.39 -14.40
N LEU A 207 9.48 -1.81 -15.44
CA LEU A 207 9.77 -2.50 -16.69
C LEU A 207 10.75 -3.66 -16.49
N TYR A 208 11.76 -3.47 -15.63
CA TYR A 208 12.72 -4.54 -15.27
C TYR A 208 12.04 -5.70 -14.56
N ILE A 209 11.08 -5.43 -13.68
CA ILE A 209 10.36 -6.48 -12.95
C ILE A 209 9.57 -7.39 -13.90
N GLY A 210 8.93 -6.84 -14.93
CA GLY A 210 8.24 -7.61 -15.97
C GLY A 210 9.20 -8.26 -16.97
N ASP A 211 9.72 -7.46 -17.90
CA ASP A 211 10.44 -7.95 -19.07
C ASP A 211 11.97 -8.04 -18.89
N GLY A 212 12.51 -7.50 -17.80
CA GLY A 212 13.95 -7.48 -17.53
C GLY A 212 14.48 -8.82 -17.00
N PHE A 213 15.69 -9.19 -17.36
CA PHE A 213 16.43 -10.27 -16.70
C PHE A 213 17.92 -10.04 -16.75
N VAL A 214 18.63 -10.60 -15.77
CA VAL A 214 20.09 -10.52 -15.69
C VAL A 214 20.68 -11.73 -16.41
N HIS A 215 21.52 -11.49 -17.40
CA HIS A 215 22.38 -12.50 -18.01
C HIS A 215 23.79 -12.38 -17.43
N ARG A 216 24.36 -13.52 -17.01
CA ARG A 216 25.69 -13.60 -16.39
C ARG A 216 26.61 -14.49 -17.23
N GLU A 217 27.83 -14.03 -17.44
CA GLU A 217 28.88 -14.75 -18.16
C GLU A 217 30.21 -14.54 -17.43
N GLY A 218 30.58 -15.51 -16.59
CA GLY A 218 31.69 -15.35 -15.65
C GLY A 218 31.46 -14.14 -14.72
N ASP A 219 32.44 -13.24 -14.68
CA ASP A 219 32.38 -12.01 -13.87
C ASP A 219 31.59 -10.86 -14.53
N LYS A 220 31.14 -11.04 -15.77
CA LYS A 220 30.37 -10.03 -16.50
C LYS A 220 28.87 -10.30 -16.36
N ALA A 221 28.11 -9.22 -16.27
CA ALA A 221 26.66 -9.28 -16.26
C ALA A 221 26.06 -8.14 -17.11
N ARG A 222 24.88 -8.40 -17.64
CA ARG A 222 24.09 -7.43 -18.41
C ARG A 222 22.61 -7.61 -18.13
N ILE A 223 21.85 -6.55 -18.33
CA ILE A 223 20.40 -6.59 -18.23
C ILE A 223 19.84 -6.70 -19.64
N GLU A 224 18.94 -7.63 -19.86
CA GLU A 224 18.20 -7.79 -21.11
C GLU A 224 16.71 -7.57 -20.85
N PHE A 225 16.04 -6.82 -21.73
CA PHE A 225 14.60 -6.60 -21.71
C PHE A 225 13.97 -7.27 -22.92
N ALA A 226 12.96 -8.11 -22.71
CA ALA A 226 12.26 -8.89 -23.74
C ALA A 226 11.28 -8.08 -24.62
N ILE A 227 11.74 -6.94 -25.16
CA ILE A 227 10.88 -6.02 -25.92
C ILE A 227 11.08 -6.22 -27.43
N PRO A 228 10.07 -6.71 -28.17
CA PRO A 228 10.20 -6.99 -29.60
C PRO A 228 10.38 -5.72 -30.44
N LYS A 229 11.08 -5.85 -31.58
CA LYS A 229 11.33 -4.75 -32.53
C LYS A 229 10.02 -4.12 -33.06
N THR A 230 8.89 -4.83 -33.01
CA THR A 230 7.58 -4.27 -33.37
C THR A 230 7.12 -3.18 -32.39
N ASN A 231 7.57 -3.21 -31.13
CA ASN A 231 7.26 -2.20 -30.13
C ASN A 231 8.31 -1.08 -30.12
N GLN A 232 8.43 -0.36 -31.24
CA GLN A 232 9.38 0.77 -31.36
C GLN A 232 9.16 1.89 -30.34
N PRO A 233 7.92 2.26 -29.95
CA PRO A 233 7.71 3.29 -28.93
C PRO A 233 8.37 2.93 -27.59
N LEU A 234 8.11 1.73 -27.07
CA LEU A 234 8.68 1.29 -25.79
C LEU A 234 10.20 1.15 -25.87
N ARG A 235 10.73 0.65 -26.99
CA ARG A 235 12.19 0.56 -27.21
C ARG A 235 12.85 1.93 -27.22
N SER A 236 12.20 2.94 -27.77
CA SER A 236 12.71 4.31 -27.85
C SER A 236 12.70 4.96 -26.47
N GLU A 237 11.60 4.80 -25.73
CA GLU A 237 11.47 5.30 -24.35
C GLU A 237 12.54 4.68 -23.44
N LEU A 238 12.67 3.34 -23.44
CA LEU A 238 13.67 2.65 -22.62
C LEU A 238 15.08 3.15 -22.90
N LYS A 239 15.43 3.39 -24.18
CA LYS A 239 16.74 3.93 -24.55
C LYS A 239 16.98 5.32 -23.99
N GLN A 240 16.01 6.21 -24.12
CA GLN A 240 16.12 7.59 -23.63
C GLN A 240 16.21 7.62 -22.10
N VAL A 241 15.32 6.90 -21.40
CA VAL A 241 15.31 6.82 -19.94
C VAL A 241 16.60 6.20 -19.42
N THR A 242 17.09 5.10 -20.02
CA THR A 242 18.36 4.48 -19.60
C THR A 242 19.54 5.45 -19.75
N LEU A 243 19.59 6.19 -20.86
CA LEU A 243 20.64 7.19 -21.08
C LEU A 243 20.58 8.32 -20.04
N ARG A 244 19.38 8.83 -19.74
CA ARG A 244 19.18 9.89 -18.74
C ARG A 244 19.52 9.43 -17.31
N LEU A 245 19.22 8.19 -16.96
CA LEU A 245 19.40 7.67 -15.60
C LEU A 245 20.83 7.21 -15.31
N PHE A 246 21.49 6.60 -16.30
CA PHE A 246 22.74 5.85 -16.08
C PHE A 246 23.90 6.35 -16.95
N GLY A 247 23.69 7.34 -17.82
CA GLY A 247 24.71 7.84 -18.74
C GLY A 247 25.12 6.84 -19.82
N ILE A 248 24.40 5.72 -19.98
CA ILE A 248 24.69 4.70 -20.98
C ILE A 248 23.46 4.35 -21.82
N ALA A 249 23.69 4.02 -23.09
CA ALA A 249 22.60 3.66 -24.01
C ALA A 249 22.24 2.17 -23.92
N ALA A 250 20.94 1.87 -23.92
CA ALA A 250 20.46 0.52 -24.20
C ALA A 250 20.68 0.18 -25.68
N GLN A 251 21.31 -0.95 -25.96
CA GLN A 251 21.65 -1.40 -27.32
C GLN A 251 20.68 -2.47 -27.81
N ASN A 252 20.57 -2.64 -29.13
CA ASN A 252 19.82 -3.75 -29.70
C ASN A 252 20.66 -5.03 -29.56
N GLY A 253 20.19 -6.00 -28.77
CA GLY A 253 20.80 -7.34 -28.74
C GLY A 253 20.35 -8.13 -29.96
N ASP A 254 19.05 -8.39 -30.06
CA ASP A 254 18.41 -9.13 -31.16
C ASP A 254 17.03 -8.51 -31.51
N PRO A 255 16.28 -9.04 -32.51
CA PRO A 255 14.95 -8.53 -32.87
C PRO A 255 13.89 -8.59 -31.75
N HIS A 256 14.16 -9.33 -30.67
CA HIS A 256 13.26 -9.56 -29.55
C HIS A 256 13.72 -8.87 -28.26
N ARG A 257 14.93 -8.30 -28.22
CA ARG A 257 15.54 -7.81 -26.97
C ARG A 257 16.25 -6.46 -27.08
N LEU A 258 16.30 -5.75 -25.97
CA LEU A 258 17.21 -4.63 -25.70
C LEU A 258 18.17 -5.00 -24.56
N THR A 259 19.41 -4.50 -24.63
CA THR A 259 20.48 -4.86 -23.70
C THR A 259 21.10 -3.62 -23.06
N VAL A 260 21.23 -3.62 -21.75
CA VAL A 260 21.99 -2.65 -20.96
C VAL A 260 23.22 -3.37 -20.41
N GLY A 261 24.36 -3.13 -21.05
CA GLY A 261 25.62 -3.82 -20.75
C GLY A 261 26.38 -3.19 -19.58
N SER A 262 25.98 -3.49 -18.34
CA SER A 262 26.67 -2.97 -17.16
C SER A 262 26.55 -3.88 -15.93
N SER A 263 27.67 -4.49 -15.52
CA SER A 263 27.74 -5.31 -14.31
C SER A 263 27.47 -4.51 -13.03
N ILE A 264 27.79 -3.20 -13.02
CA ILE A 264 27.59 -2.38 -11.81
C ILE A 264 26.12 -2.01 -11.63
N ILE A 265 25.37 -1.80 -12.71
CA ILE A 265 23.92 -1.60 -12.64
C ILE A 265 23.22 -2.88 -12.16
N VAL A 266 23.70 -4.05 -12.58
CA VAL A 266 23.21 -5.34 -12.04
C VAL A 266 23.41 -5.41 -10.53
N ARG A 267 24.61 -5.09 -10.02
CA ARG A 267 24.87 -5.05 -8.57
C ARG A 267 24.01 -4.01 -7.85
N TYR A 268 23.79 -2.85 -8.47
CA TYR A 268 22.92 -1.81 -7.95
C TYR A 268 21.47 -2.29 -7.80
N LEU A 269 20.94 -3.02 -8.80
CA LEU A 269 19.61 -3.64 -8.71
C LEU A 269 19.54 -4.64 -7.55
N GLU A 270 20.51 -5.54 -7.45
CA GLU A 270 20.54 -6.56 -6.40
C GLU A 270 20.65 -5.95 -5.00
N THR A 271 21.49 -4.92 -4.83
CA THR A 271 21.66 -4.19 -3.56
C THR A 271 20.33 -3.57 -3.12
N ASN A 272 19.52 -3.06 -4.06
CA ASN A 272 18.25 -2.41 -3.77
C ASN A 272 17.04 -3.38 -3.81
N GLY A 273 17.28 -4.70 -3.80
CA GLY A 273 16.24 -5.74 -3.68
C GLY A 273 15.66 -6.25 -5.00
N PHE A 274 16.20 -5.85 -6.15
CA PHE A 274 15.73 -6.26 -7.48
C PHE A 274 16.51 -7.47 -8.04
N SER A 275 16.37 -8.60 -7.36
CA SER A 275 17.04 -9.86 -7.71
C SER A 275 16.04 -10.99 -8.05
N GLY A 276 16.57 -12.15 -8.44
CA GLY A 276 15.77 -13.35 -8.71
C GLY A 276 15.28 -13.48 -10.15
N GLY A 277 14.85 -14.69 -10.49
CA GLY A 277 14.22 -15.01 -11.77
C GLY A 277 12.73 -14.62 -11.83
N ALA A 278 12.07 -14.90 -12.96
CA ALA A 278 10.66 -14.55 -13.19
C ALA A 278 9.71 -15.08 -12.10
N LEU A 279 10.00 -16.25 -11.50
CA LEU A 279 9.20 -16.86 -10.43
C LEU A 279 9.58 -16.41 -9.01
N GLU A 280 10.69 -15.69 -8.86
CA GLU A 280 11.29 -15.35 -7.56
C GLU A 280 11.25 -13.86 -7.26
N LYS A 281 11.23 -13.01 -8.30
CA LYS A 281 11.16 -11.55 -8.17
C LYS A 281 10.04 -11.12 -7.23
N ARG A 282 10.35 -10.16 -6.36
CA ARG A 282 9.41 -9.49 -5.46
C ARG A 282 9.54 -7.98 -5.61
N VAL A 283 8.51 -7.26 -5.18
CA VAL A 283 8.58 -5.80 -5.03
C VAL A 283 9.26 -5.50 -3.70
N PRO A 284 10.35 -4.72 -3.66
CA PRO A 284 10.93 -4.27 -2.40
C PRO A 284 9.94 -3.47 -1.54
N ASP A 285 9.89 -3.75 -0.23
CA ASP A 285 8.89 -3.17 0.68
C ASP A 285 8.96 -1.64 0.75
N TRP A 286 10.15 -1.05 0.59
CA TRP A 286 10.35 0.40 0.59
C TRP A 286 9.61 1.11 -0.56
N ILE A 287 9.20 0.41 -1.63
CA ILE A 287 8.44 1.05 -2.71
C ILE A 287 7.08 1.55 -2.20
N ALA A 288 6.48 0.89 -1.20
CA ALA A 288 5.20 1.30 -0.64
C ALA A 288 5.28 2.62 0.15
N SER A 289 6.49 3.14 0.45
CA SER A 289 6.71 4.42 1.15
C SER A 289 6.96 5.60 0.21
N LEU A 290 7.02 5.37 -1.11
CA LEU A 290 7.30 6.41 -2.09
C LEU A 290 6.11 7.33 -2.32
N PRO A 291 6.32 8.53 -2.89
CA PRO A 291 5.23 9.35 -3.40
C PRO A 291 4.36 8.57 -4.38
N GLN A 292 3.05 8.80 -4.37
CA GLN A 292 2.12 7.99 -5.17
C GLN A 292 2.44 8.03 -6.67
N GLU A 293 2.96 9.15 -7.18
CA GLU A 293 3.40 9.27 -8.58
C GLU A 293 4.53 8.30 -8.94
N GLN A 294 5.46 8.03 -8.01
CA GLN A 294 6.58 7.12 -8.19
C GLN A 294 6.11 5.65 -8.11
N ILE A 295 5.18 5.36 -7.20
CA ILE A 295 4.52 4.05 -7.13
C ILE A 295 3.74 3.76 -8.42
N LEU A 296 2.96 4.73 -8.90
CA LEU A 296 2.22 4.62 -10.15
C LEU A 296 3.15 4.46 -11.36
N ALA A 297 4.30 5.14 -11.36
CA ALA A 297 5.31 4.97 -12.40
C ALA A 297 5.86 3.53 -12.42
N PHE A 298 6.17 2.96 -11.25
CA PHE A 298 6.58 1.57 -11.12
C PHE A 298 5.52 0.59 -11.64
N ILE A 299 4.26 0.77 -11.23
CA ILE A 299 3.15 -0.05 -11.73
C ILE A 299 3.02 0.13 -13.26
N GLY A 300 3.13 1.35 -13.76
CA GLY A 300 3.08 1.69 -15.18
C GLY A 300 4.16 0.98 -15.99
N GLY A 301 5.40 1.00 -15.52
CA GLY A 301 6.50 0.26 -16.16
C GLY A 301 6.24 -1.24 -16.22
N TYR A 302 5.68 -1.84 -15.17
CA TYR A 302 5.34 -3.26 -15.19
C TYR A 302 4.17 -3.57 -16.14
N VAL A 303 3.18 -2.67 -16.21
CA VAL A 303 2.09 -2.74 -17.19
C VAL A 303 2.60 -2.58 -18.62
N ASP A 304 3.60 -1.73 -18.88
CA ASP A 304 4.17 -1.57 -20.22
C ASP A 304 4.95 -2.82 -20.69
N ALA A 305 5.45 -3.64 -19.75
CA ALA A 305 6.07 -4.94 -20.03
C ALA A 305 5.02 -6.04 -20.24
N ASP A 306 4.29 -6.40 -19.18
CA ASP A 306 3.45 -7.60 -19.12
C ASP A 306 1.94 -7.31 -19.19
N GLY A 307 1.58 -6.04 -19.35
CA GLY A 307 0.21 -5.58 -19.38
C GLY A 307 -0.38 -5.52 -20.78
N TYR A 308 -1.70 -5.67 -20.86
CA TYR A 308 -2.46 -5.37 -22.06
C TYR A 308 -3.80 -4.74 -21.72
N VAL A 309 -4.29 -3.86 -22.58
CA VAL A 309 -5.61 -3.24 -22.44
C VAL A 309 -6.63 -4.10 -23.17
N ARG A 310 -7.71 -4.48 -22.48
CA ARG A 310 -8.81 -5.18 -23.13
C ARG A 310 -9.54 -4.24 -24.09
N ASN A 311 -9.73 -4.71 -25.32
CA ASN A 311 -10.58 -4.03 -26.29
C ASN A 311 -12.03 -4.51 -26.12
N HIS A 312 -12.74 -3.98 -25.12
CA HIS A 312 -14.16 -4.26 -24.90
C HIS A 312 -14.99 -2.97 -24.99
N VAL A 313 -16.18 -3.07 -25.60
CA VAL A 313 -17.04 -1.93 -25.96
C VAL A 313 -17.42 -1.05 -24.76
N LYS A 314 -17.49 -1.64 -23.55
CA LYS A 314 -17.93 -0.95 -22.34
C LYS A 314 -16.80 -0.59 -21.35
N ASN A 315 -15.71 -1.35 -21.31
CA ASN A 315 -14.64 -1.20 -20.32
C ASN A 315 -13.26 -1.40 -20.97
N LYS A 316 -12.35 -0.45 -20.78
CA LYS A 316 -10.94 -0.53 -21.20
C LYS A 316 -10.06 -0.91 -20.01
N ASP A 317 -10.24 -2.13 -19.51
CA ASP A 317 -9.51 -2.58 -18.31
C ASP A 317 -8.06 -2.94 -18.67
N VAL A 318 -7.11 -2.44 -17.88
CA VAL A 318 -5.71 -2.87 -17.92
C VAL A 318 -5.60 -4.22 -17.23
N VAL A 319 -5.00 -5.19 -17.91
CA VAL A 319 -4.81 -6.55 -17.43
C VAL A 319 -3.32 -6.84 -17.33
N LEU A 320 -2.90 -7.36 -16.18
CA LEU A 320 -1.54 -7.80 -15.93
C LEU A 320 -1.51 -9.32 -15.77
N THR A 321 -0.59 -9.98 -16.46
CA THR A 321 -0.42 -11.43 -16.40
C THR A 321 0.99 -11.77 -15.94
N SER A 322 1.14 -12.73 -15.04
CA SER A 322 2.45 -13.16 -14.53
C SER A 322 2.44 -14.64 -14.20
N ALA A 323 3.60 -15.30 -14.28
CA ALA A 323 3.79 -16.64 -13.74
C ALA A 323 3.99 -16.61 -12.20
N ASN A 324 4.22 -15.43 -11.62
CA ASN A 324 4.49 -15.22 -10.21
C ASN A 324 3.29 -14.56 -9.51
N ALA A 325 2.55 -15.34 -8.71
CA ALA A 325 1.39 -14.85 -7.99
C ALA A 325 1.73 -13.85 -6.88
N ASP A 326 2.87 -14.05 -6.21
CA ASP A 326 3.30 -13.20 -5.10
C ASP A 326 3.70 -11.81 -5.59
N LEU A 327 4.34 -11.75 -6.76
CA LEU A 327 4.64 -10.47 -7.42
C LEU A 327 3.36 -9.70 -7.77
N LEU A 328 2.33 -10.36 -8.29
CA LEU A 328 1.03 -9.72 -8.53
C LEU A 328 0.37 -9.27 -7.22
N GLN A 329 0.54 -10.04 -6.15
CA GLN A 329 0.02 -9.69 -4.83
C GLN A 329 0.72 -8.46 -4.25
N ASP A 330 2.02 -8.27 -4.50
CA ASP A 330 2.74 -7.09 -4.08
C ASP A 330 2.33 -5.85 -4.87
N VAL A 331 2.23 -5.95 -6.20
CA VAL A 331 1.74 -4.86 -7.07
C VAL A 331 0.31 -4.47 -6.70
N ARG A 332 -0.50 -5.45 -6.31
CA ARG A 332 -1.84 -5.21 -5.81
C ARG A 332 -1.87 -4.40 -4.51
N LYS A 333 -0.93 -4.62 -3.59
CA LYS A 333 -0.80 -3.81 -2.37
C LYS A 333 -0.43 -2.38 -2.73
N LEU A 334 0.53 -2.19 -3.64
CA LEU A 334 0.93 -0.86 -4.14
C LEU A 334 -0.25 -0.12 -4.79
N ALA A 335 -1.00 -0.80 -5.66
CA ALA A 335 -2.20 -0.26 -6.28
C ALA A 335 -3.21 0.25 -5.24
N ALA A 336 -3.39 -0.49 -4.14
CA ALA A 336 -4.29 -0.09 -3.06
C ALA A 336 -3.81 1.19 -2.32
N VAL A 337 -2.49 1.42 -2.18
CA VAL A 337 -1.93 2.66 -1.60
C VAL A 337 -2.29 3.86 -2.47
N CYS A 338 -2.13 3.72 -3.79
CA CYS A 338 -2.49 4.76 -4.75
C CYS A 338 -4.01 4.94 -4.89
N GLY A 339 -4.83 4.08 -4.30
CA GLY A 339 -6.28 4.06 -4.50
C GLY A 339 -6.74 3.51 -5.85
N VAL A 340 -5.87 2.77 -6.52
CA VAL A 340 -6.19 1.99 -7.71
C VAL A 340 -6.88 0.68 -7.29
N GLY A 341 -8.10 0.46 -7.77
CA GLY A 341 -8.82 -0.79 -7.56
C GLY A 341 -8.22 -1.93 -8.37
N THR A 342 -8.30 -3.15 -7.85
CA THR A 342 -7.89 -4.36 -8.57
C THR A 342 -8.86 -5.51 -8.34
N SER A 343 -8.94 -6.41 -9.32
CA SER A 343 -9.64 -7.68 -9.18
C SER A 343 -8.86 -8.68 -8.32
N ASN A 344 -9.49 -9.81 -7.97
CA ASN A 344 -8.76 -10.94 -7.41
C ASN A 344 -7.77 -11.50 -8.44
N ILE A 345 -6.64 -11.99 -7.94
CA ILE A 345 -5.66 -12.70 -8.77
C ILE A 345 -6.28 -14.05 -9.15
N ASN A 346 -6.52 -14.24 -10.44
CA ASN A 346 -7.11 -15.46 -10.97
C ASN A 346 -6.02 -16.33 -11.56
N ARG A 347 -5.95 -17.58 -11.10
CA ARG A 347 -5.07 -18.61 -11.66
C ARG A 347 -5.71 -19.19 -12.92
N PHE A 348 -4.91 -19.41 -13.95
CA PHE A 348 -5.31 -20.13 -15.16
C PHE A 348 -4.21 -21.09 -15.58
N GLU A 349 -4.59 -22.10 -16.35
CA GLU A 349 -3.66 -23.09 -16.91
C GLU A 349 -3.79 -23.10 -18.43
N GLY A 350 -2.66 -23.26 -19.12
CA GLY A 350 -2.60 -23.39 -20.57
C GLY A 350 -1.62 -24.49 -20.96
N LYS A 351 -1.82 -25.09 -22.14
CA LYS A 351 -0.83 -26.03 -22.69
C LYS A 351 0.41 -25.26 -23.12
N HIS A 352 1.60 -25.79 -22.84
CA HIS A 352 2.83 -25.16 -23.29
C HIS A 352 2.87 -25.15 -24.84
N PRO A 353 3.19 -24.02 -25.49
CA PRO A 353 3.08 -23.87 -26.95
C PRO A 353 3.92 -24.88 -27.74
N HIS A 354 5.03 -25.33 -27.17
CA HIS A 354 6.01 -26.18 -27.85
C HIS A 354 6.13 -27.58 -27.24
N ASP A 355 5.49 -27.84 -26.09
CA ASP A 355 5.59 -29.13 -25.40
C ASP A 355 4.20 -29.54 -24.91
N LYS A 356 3.59 -30.47 -25.63
CA LYS A 356 2.20 -30.89 -25.36
C LYS A 356 2.04 -31.58 -24.00
N ASN A 357 3.13 -32.04 -23.38
CA ASN A 357 3.12 -32.71 -22.09
C ASN A 357 3.32 -31.75 -20.91
N ARG A 358 3.58 -30.46 -21.19
CA ARG A 358 3.78 -29.44 -20.15
C ARG A 358 2.58 -28.51 -20.06
N THR A 359 2.12 -28.29 -18.83
CA THR A 359 1.11 -27.27 -18.49
C THR A 359 1.82 -26.03 -17.96
N MET A 360 1.46 -24.87 -18.49
CA MET A 360 1.86 -23.57 -17.97
C MET A 360 0.80 -23.07 -17.01
N VAL A 361 1.23 -22.64 -15.83
CA VAL A 361 0.39 -21.95 -14.85
C VAL A 361 0.65 -20.47 -14.97
N GLY A 362 -0.41 -19.69 -15.07
CA GLY A 362 -0.35 -18.23 -15.08
C GLY A 362 -1.37 -17.63 -14.12
N TYR A 363 -1.11 -16.39 -13.73
CA TYR A 363 -1.95 -15.61 -12.85
C TYR A 363 -2.30 -14.30 -13.53
N ARG A 364 -3.51 -13.83 -13.31
CA ARG A 364 -4.03 -12.62 -13.94
C ARG A 364 -4.71 -11.72 -12.93
N MET A 365 -4.37 -10.44 -12.99
CA MET A 365 -5.02 -9.37 -12.25
C MET A 365 -5.51 -8.30 -13.21
N MET A 366 -6.62 -7.65 -12.88
CA MET A 366 -7.18 -6.53 -13.65
C MET A 366 -7.17 -5.30 -12.76
N PHE A 367 -6.77 -4.17 -13.30
CA PHE A 367 -6.95 -2.88 -12.66
C PHE A 367 -8.36 -2.37 -12.97
N SER A 368 -8.99 -1.75 -11.98
CA SER A 368 -10.36 -1.20 -12.04
C SER A 368 -10.39 0.19 -11.43
N GLY A 369 -11.11 1.12 -12.06
CA GLY A 369 -11.19 2.51 -11.63
C GLY A 369 -11.43 3.44 -12.82
N ASP A 370 -11.69 4.72 -12.55
CA ASP A 370 -11.70 5.76 -13.58
C ASP A 370 -10.25 6.10 -13.92
N PHE A 371 -9.71 5.42 -14.94
CA PHE A 371 -8.39 5.69 -15.49
C PHE A 371 -8.56 6.62 -16.69
N GLU A 372 -8.01 7.83 -16.61
CA GLU A 372 -7.78 8.61 -17.81
C GLU A 372 -6.43 8.25 -18.43
N ARG A 373 -6.44 8.05 -19.75
CA ARG A 373 -5.24 8.01 -20.57
C ARG A 373 -5.02 9.43 -21.03
N LEU A 374 -4.11 10.18 -20.41
CA LEU A 374 -3.78 11.51 -20.92
C LEU A 374 -2.97 11.36 -22.21
N GLU A 375 -3.54 11.83 -23.32
CA GLU A 375 -2.77 12.11 -24.53
C GLU A 375 -2.09 13.47 -24.38
N GLY A 376 -0.79 13.44 -24.07
CA GLY A 376 0.17 14.46 -24.47
C GLY A 376 0.34 15.68 -23.57
N ILE A 377 1.45 15.69 -22.82
CA ILE A 377 2.41 16.81 -22.82
C ILE A 377 3.81 16.16 -22.85
N GLY A 378 4.36 15.97 -24.05
CA GLY A 378 5.70 15.40 -24.29
C GLY A 378 5.87 13.95 -23.81
N GLN A 379 5.67 12.99 -24.73
CA GLN A 379 6.06 11.56 -24.62
C GLN A 379 6.09 10.98 -23.18
N ILE A 380 4.98 10.42 -22.70
CA ILE A 380 4.86 9.19 -21.86
C ILE A 380 3.36 8.99 -21.58
N ASN A 381 2.84 7.77 -21.76
CA ASN A 381 1.49 7.39 -21.31
C ASN A 381 1.53 7.14 -19.79
N ARG A 382 0.91 8.01 -18.96
CA ARG A 382 0.82 7.79 -17.50
C ARG A 382 -0.62 7.52 -17.06
N LEU A 383 -0.79 6.59 -16.11
CA LEU A 383 -2.03 6.38 -15.38
C LEU A 383 -2.24 7.53 -14.39
N ILE A 384 -3.40 8.19 -14.41
CA ILE A 384 -3.81 9.17 -13.39
C ILE A 384 -5.22 8.81 -12.88
N LEU A 385 -5.45 8.99 -11.57
CA LEU A 385 -6.72 8.73 -10.89
C LEU A 385 -7.55 10.01 -10.74
N LEU A 386 -8.89 9.88 -10.87
CA LEU A 386 -9.82 11.02 -10.92
C LEU A 386 -10.75 11.19 -9.69
N ASP A 387 -10.85 10.24 -8.75
CA ASP A 387 -11.81 10.33 -7.63
C ASP A 387 -11.25 9.78 -6.29
N GLN A 388 -11.26 10.61 -5.24
CA GLN A 388 -10.66 10.34 -3.92
C GLN A 388 -11.67 10.16 -2.76
N SER A 389 -12.99 10.17 -3.01
CA SER A 389 -13.98 10.06 -1.91
C SER A 389 -14.13 8.60 -1.43
N PRO A 390 -14.41 8.26 -0.16
CA PRO A 390 -14.65 6.88 0.27
C PRO A 390 -15.87 6.21 -0.41
N LYS A 391 -15.91 4.87 -0.54
CA LYS A 391 -17.05 4.08 -1.08
C LYS A 391 -17.41 2.93 -0.12
N MET A 392 -18.69 2.58 -0.07
CA MET A 392 -19.21 1.47 0.74
C MET A 392 -19.10 0.13 0.00
N VAL A 393 -18.62 -0.92 0.68
CA VAL A 393 -18.43 -2.25 0.08
C VAL A 393 -19.09 -3.34 0.94
N ARG A 394 -19.66 -4.38 0.30
CA ARG A 394 -20.32 -5.51 1.00
C ARG A 394 -19.32 -6.53 1.53
N ILE A 395 -19.57 -7.04 2.73
CA ILE A 395 -18.88 -8.23 3.27
C ILE A 395 -19.33 -9.48 2.54
N ILE A 396 -18.39 -10.32 2.12
CA ILE A 396 -18.63 -11.56 1.38
C ILE A 396 -18.06 -12.73 2.18
N SER A 397 -18.82 -13.83 2.32
CA SER A 397 -18.31 -15.09 2.85
C SER A 397 -17.46 -15.82 1.81
N SER A 398 -16.25 -16.25 2.16
CA SER A 398 -15.51 -17.25 1.39
C SER A 398 -15.78 -18.63 1.99
N PRO A 399 -16.00 -19.70 1.19
CA PRO A 399 -15.88 -21.06 1.70
C PRO A 399 -14.47 -21.25 2.29
N LYS A 400 -14.41 -21.98 3.40
CA LYS A 400 -13.22 -22.20 4.24
C LYS A 400 -12.05 -22.77 3.43
N ASP A 401 -10.85 -22.23 3.68
CA ASP A 401 -9.60 -23.00 3.65
C ASP A 401 -9.27 -23.39 5.10
#